data_AF-A0A974TEE7-F1
#
_entry.id   AF-A0A974TEE7-F1
#
_cell.length_a   1.000
_cell.length_b   1.000
_cell.length_c   1.000
_cell.angle_alpha   90.00
_cell.angle_beta   90.00
_cell.angle_gamma   90.00
#
_symmetry.space_group_name_H-M   'P 1'
#
loop_
_entity.id
_entity.type
_entity.pdbx_description
1 polymer ?
#
loop_
_entity_poly.entity_id
_entity_poly.type
_entity_poly.pdbx_seq_one_letter_code
_entity_poly.pdbx_strand_id
1 'polypeptide(L)'
;MFGLCIGQISYDRLHLSLQSGLSHAIQLDRVVYPSPFDLITIEFADAQQAEAFEVPTWFGPEVTAEYTYEWRYIALNGLQTHHEVPLSSQQVEAVLDLLDQSQPVTKANNGSAADDVIVALSRSLETSGLLKAAKDTSPPPGAEPLAEEIPELMKGSVQ
;
A
#
# COMPACT_ATOMS: atom_id res chain seq x y z
N MET A 1 5.92 9.62 37.62
CA MET A 1 6.10 8.18 37.33
C MET A 1 5.02 7.44 38.12
N PHE A 2 3.92 7.05 37.47
CA PHE A 2 2.82 6.37 38.16
C PHE A 2 3.29 4.94 38.50
N GLY A 3 3.24 4.57 39.78
CA GLY A 3 3.62 3.22 40.21
C GLY A 3 2.53 2.23 39.83
N LEU A 4 2.89 1.21 39.05
CA LEU A 4 2.00 0.10 38.75
C LEU A 4 1.94 -0.84 39.98
N CYS A 5 0.74 -1.28 40.33
CA CYS A 5 0.46 -2.20 41.42
C CYS A 5 0.37 -3.65 40.91
N ILE A 6 0.47 -4.61 41.85
CA ILE A 6 0.13 -6.02 41.59
C ILE A 6 -1.26 -6.11 40.96
N GLY A 7 -1.41 -6.95 39.94
CA GLY A 7 -2.66 -7.10 39.19
C GLY A 7 -2.81 -6.10 38.03
N GLN A 8 -1.80 -5.28 37.73
CA GLN A 8 -1.76 -4.43 36.55
C GLN A 8 -0.76 -4.95 35.51
N ILE A 9 -1.06 -4.70 34.25
CA ILE A 9 -0.20 -5.01 33.10
C ILE A 9 -0.02 -3.73 32.31
N SER A 10 1.21 -3.47 31.88
CA SER A 10 1.50 -2.41 30.92
C SER A 10 2.00 -3.07 29.64
N TYR A 11 1.36 -2.76 28.52
CA TYR A 11 1.72 -3.32 27.23
C TYR A 11 1.41 -2.33 26.09
N ASP A 12 2.16 -2.45 25.01
CA ASP A 12 1.88 -1.80 23.74
C ASP A 12 1.22 -2.81 22.80
N ARG A 13 0.10 -2.43 22.17
CA ARG A 13 -0.61 -3.28 21.22
C ARG A 13 -0.45 -2.76 19.79
N LEU A 14 0.00 -3.63 18.91
CA LEU A 14 0.26 -3.36 17.51
C LEU A 14 -0.60 -4.29 16.65
N HIS A 15 -1.35 -3.73 15.71
CA HIS A 15 -2.05 -4.51 14.69
C HIS A 15 -1.16 -4.60 13.44
N LEU A 16 -0.79 -5.82 13.07
CA LEU A 16 0.11 -6.08 11.94
C LEU A 16 -0.73 -6.59 10.75
N SER A 17 -0.63 -5.88 9.63
CA SER A 17 -1.17 -6.32 8.34
C SER A 17 -0.01 -6.85 7.50
N LEU A 18 0.22 -8.17 7.51
CA LEU A 18 1.32 -8.75 6.77
C LEU A 18 0.96 -8.91 5.29
N GLN A 19 1.69 -8.22 4.41
CA GLN A 19 1.49 -8.30 2.95
C GLN A 19 1.96 -9.65 2.35
N SER A 20 2.66 -10.47 3.14
CA SER A 20 3.28 -11.74 2.72
C SER A 20 2.31 -12.95 2.80
N GLY A 21 1.03 -12.76 2.44
CA GLY A 21 0.07 -13.86 2.30
C GLY A 21 -0.61 -14.34 3.58
N LEU A 22 -0.29 -13.78 4.76
CA LEU A 22 -1.10 -14.00 5.96
C LEU A 22 -2.35 -13.11 5.90
N SER A 23 -3.49 -13.70 5.50
CA SER A 23 -4.78 -13.01 5.40
C SER A 23 -5.49 -12.81 6.76
N HIS A 24 -4.80 -13.08 7.86
CA HIS A 24 -5.38 -13.07 9.20
C HIS A 24 -5.04 -11.78 9.94
N ALA A 25 -5.92 -11.38 10.87
CA ALA A 25 -5.63 -10.24 11.74
C ALA A 25 -4.59 -10.67 12.77
N ILE A 26 -3.40 -10.07 12.70
CA ILE A 26 -2.30 -10.35 13.62
C ILE A 26 -2.20 -9.19 14.61
N GLN A 27 -2.13 -9.52 15.89
CA GLN A 27 -1.92 -8.60 16.98
C GLN A 27 -0.64 -8.95 17.71
N LEU A 28 0.25 -7.98 17.89
CA LEU A 28 1.43 -8.09 18.74
C LEU A 28 1.19 -7.27 20.02
N ASP A 29 1.23 -7.95 21.16
CA ASP A 29 1.21 -7.34 22.48
C ASP A 29 2.63 -7.37 23.08
N ARG A 30 3.26 -6.21 23.19
CA ARG A 30 4.56 -6.03 23.85
C ARG A 30 4.34 -5.64 25.29
N VAL A 31 4.45 -6.61 26.19
CA VAL A 31 4.30 -6.38 27.61
C VAL A 31 5.61 -5.85 28.19
N VAL A 32 5.51 -4.83 29.03
CA VAL A 32 6.63 -4.16 29.70
C VAL A 32 6.60 -4.42 31.22
N TYR A 33 5.40 -4.66 31.76
CA TYR A 33 5.17 -4.94 33.19
C TYR A 33 4.06 -5.99 33.34
N PRO A 34 4.17 -6.97 34.25
CA PRO A 34 5.18 -7.12 35.32
C PRO A 34 6.52 -7.74 34.91
N SER A 35 6.59 -8.37 33.75
CA SER A 35 7.84 -8.87 33.13
C SER A 35 7.78 -8.58 31.65
N PRO A 36 8.90 -8.22 30.99
CA PRO A 36 8.91 -7.96 29.56
C PRO A 36 8.76 -9.26 28.76
N PHE A 37 7.82 -9.28 27.83
CA PHE A 37 7.68 -10.34 26.82
C PHE A 37 6.81 -9.84 25.66
N ASP A 38 6.95 -10.48 24.50
CA ASP A 38 6.14 -10.21 23.32
C ASP A 38 5.18 -11.41 23.11
N LEU A 39 3.88 -11.13 22.89
CA LEU A 39 2.86 -12.14 22.59
C LEU A 39 2.21 -11.81 21.24
N ILE A 40 2.20 -12.79 20.34
CA ILE A 40 1.54 -12.67 19.04
C ILE A 40 0.23 -13.44 19.12
N THR A 41 -0.88 -12.75 18.87
CA THR A 41 -2.22 -13.33 18.75
C THR A 41 -2.66 -13.25 17.31
N ILE A 42 -3.19 -14.35 16.78
CA ILE A 42 -3.74 -14.41 15.42
C ILE A 42 -5.22 -14.74 15.52
N GLU A 43 -6.05 -13.91 14.91
CA GLU A 43 -7.49 -14.15 14.85
C GLU A 43 -7.86 -14.83 13.53
N PHE A 44 -8.52 -15.98 13.66
CA PHE A 44 -9.04 -16.77 12.55
C PHE A 44 -10.56 -16.63 12.47
N ALA A 45 -11.12 -16.69 11.25
CA ALA A 45 -12.57 -16.63 11.07
C ALA A 45 -13.27 -17.93 11.52
N ASP A 46 -12.57 -19.06 11.41
CA ASP A 46 -13.08 -20.39 11.72
C ASP A 46 -11.94 -21.32 12.18
N ALA A 47 -12.32 -22.46 12.79
CA ALA A 47 -11.37 -23.43 13.32
C ALA A 47 -10.56 -24.15 12.24
N GLN A 48 -11.08 -24.31 11.02
CA GLN A 48 -10.33 -24.97 9.94
C GLN A 48 -9.16 -24.11 9.48
N GLN A 49 -9.32 -22.78 9.45
CA GLN A 49 -8.23 -21.86 9.18
C GLN A 49 -7.14 -21.90 10.26
N ALA A 50 -7.54 -22.01 11.53
CA ALA A 50 -6.58 -22.15 12.63
C ALA A 50 -5.79 -23.47 12.52
N GLU A 51 -6.45 -24.57 12.17
CA GLU A 51 -5.79 -25.87 11.98
C GLU A 51 -4.87 -25.91 10.74
N ALA A 52 -5.21 -25.15 9.69
CA ALA A 52 -4.41 -25.05 8.47
C ALA A 52 -3.31 -23.99 8.55
N PHE A 53 -3.17 -23.28 9.67
CA PHE A 53 -2.22 -22.18 9.80
C PHE A 53 -0.78 -22.70 9.90
N GLU A 54 0.05 -22.33 8.93
CA GLU A 54 1.49 -22.58 8.99
C GLU A 54 2.18 -21.48 9.80
N VAL A 55 2.62 -21.83 11.00
CA VAL A 55 3.33 -20.92 11.89
C VAL A 55 4.67 -20.50 11.27
N PRO A 56 4.92 -19.20 11.05
CA PRO A 56 6.20 -18.75 10.53
C PRO A 56 7.35 -19.14 11.45
N THR A 57 8.50 -19.49 10.89
CA THR A 57 9.64 -20.00 11.67
C THR A 57 10.17 -19.01 12.71
N TRP A 58 9.99 -17.72 12.48
CA TRP A 58 10.39 -16.64 13.38
C TRP A 58 9.44 -16.46 14.58
N PHE A 59 8.25 -17.06 14.55
CA PHE A 59 7.38 -17.10 15.73
C PHE A 59 8.04 -17.93 16.82
N GLY A 60 7.75 -17.53 18.07
CA GLY A 60 8.10 -18.32 19.24
C GLY A 60 7.25 -19.59 19.37
N PRO A 61 7.40 -20.31 20.49
CA PRO A 61 6.55 -21.47 20.79
C PRO A 61 5.07 -21.09 20.81
N GLU A 62 4.22 -22.01 20.36
CA GLU A 62 2.78 -21.84 20.48
C GLU A 62 2.33 -22.00 21.95
N VAL A 63 1.63 -21.00 22.46
CA VAL A 63 1.21 -20.92 23.88
C VAL A 63 -0.31 -20.87 24.05
N THR A 64 -1.07 -21.15 22.98
CA THR A 64 -2.54 -21.05 22.93
C THR A 64 -3.24 -21.84 24.05
N ALA A 65 -2.70 -23.00 24.41
CA ALA A 65 -3.26 -23.89 25.43
C ALA A 65 -2.73 -23.62 26.86
N GLU A 66 -1.84 -22.65 27.04
CA GLU A 66 -1.15 -22.41 28.31
C GLU A 66 -1.84 -21.32 29.15
N TYR A 67 -2.42 -21.72 30.28
CA TYR A 67 -3.09 -20.78 31.20
C TYR A 67 -2.15 -19.72 31.81
N THR A 68 -0.84 -19.98 31.80
CA THR A 68 0.21 -19.06 32.27
C THR A 68 0.30 -17.80 31.40
N TYR A 69 -0.21 -17.85 30.17
CA TYR A 69 -0.27 -16.73 29.22
C TYR A 69 -1.61 -15.98 29.27
N GLU A 70 -2.54 -16.35 30.17
CA GLU A 70 -3.73 -15.54 30.42
C GLU A 70 -3.36 -14.22 31.09
N TRP A 71 -3.96 -13.12 30.62
CA TRP A 71 -3.75 -11.78 31.19
C TRP A 71 -3.88 -11.74 32.71
N ARG A 72 -4.91 -12.38 33.26
CA ARG A 72 -5.14 -12.40 34.71
C ARG A 72 -4.00 -13.11 35.46
N TYR A 73 -3.49 -14.21 34.92
CA TYR A 73 -2.38 -14.93 35.51
C TYR A 73 -1.09 -14.09 35.46
N ILE A 74 -0.81 -13.51 34.30
CA ILE A 74 0.35 -12.63 34.08
C ILE A 74 0.32 -11.44 35.04
N ALA A 75 -0.82 -10.78 35.20
CA ALA A 75 -0.96 -9.62 36.08
C ALA A 75 -0.62 -9.92 37.55
N LEU A 76 -0.92 -11.14 38.01
CA LEU A 76 -0.77 -11.54 39.41
C LEU A 76 0.59 -12.18 39.69
N ASN A 77 1.08 -13.02 38.78
CA ASN A 77 2.26 -13.86 39.01
C ASN A 77 3.45 -13.47 38.14
N GLY A 78 3.26 -12.60 37.16
CA GLY A 78 4.18 -12.41 36.05
C GLY A 78 4.29 -13.66 35.18
N LEU A 79 5.07 -13.52 34.10
CA LEU A 79 5.47 -14.66 33.28
C LEU A 79 6.75 -15.25 33.83
N GLN A 80 6.70 -16.53 34.21
CA GLN A 80 7.81 -17.25 34.85
C GLN A 80 8.77 -17.90 33.84
N THR A 81 8.69 -17.51 32.56
CA THR A 81 9.40 -18.17 31.47
C THR A 81 10.72 -17.47 31.15
N HIS A 82 11.82 -18.03 31.67
CA HIS A 82 13.20 -17.76 31.26
C HIS A 82 13.59 -18.55 30.00
N HIS A 83 12.72 -18.63 28.99
CA HIS A 83 13.07 -19.29 27.74
C HIS A 83 13.66 -18.27 26.77
N GLU A 84 14.95 -17.98 26.95
CA GLU A 84 15.72 -17.29 25.92
C GLU A 84 15.85 -18.27 24.74
N VAL A 85 14.99 -18.12 23.73
CA VAL A 85 15.03 -18.95 22.53
C VAL A 85 16.27 -18.54 21.73
N PRO A 86 17.26 -19.42 21.54
CA PRO A 86 18.43 -19.07 20.74
C PRO A 86 17.98 -18.82 19.30
N LEU A 87 18.25 -17.62 18.79
CA LEU A 87 17.92 -17.25 17.42
C LEU A 87 18.75 -18.11 16.45
N SER A 88 18.06 -18.91 15.64
CA SER A 88 18.70 -19.69 14.58
C SER A 88 18.91 -18.83 13.33
N SER A 89 19.92 -19.16 12.51
CA SER A 89 20.18 -18.46 11.25
C SER A 89 18.98 -18.48 10.29
N GLN A 90 18.18 -19.55 10.31
CA GLN A 90 16.98 -19.67 9.48
C GLN A 90 15.88 -18.68 9.89
N GLN A 91 15.74 -18.40 11.18
CA GLN A 91 14.78 -17.43 11.69
C GLN A 91 15.16 -16.01 11.28
N VAL A 92 16.46 -15.68 11.35
CA VAL A 92 16.96 -14.38 10.91
C VAL A 92 16.71 -14.18 9.41
N GLU A 93 17.04 -15.18 8.59
CA GLU A 93 16.80 -15.11 7.13
C GLU A 93 15.32 -14.92 6.80
N ALA A 94 14.43 -15.68 7.45
CA ALA A 94 12.98 -15.56 7.24
C ALA A 94 12.44 -14.16 7.58
N VAL A 95 13.00 -13.50 8.60
CA VAL A 95 12.66 -12.10 8.93
C VAL A 95 13.18 -11.14 7.86
N LEU A 96 14.38 -11.36 7.34
CA LEU A 96 14.94 -10.52 6.26
C LEU A 96 14.14 -10.66 4.97
N ASP A 97 13.78 -11.88 4.57
CA ASP A 97 12.91 -12.17 3.42
C ASP A 97 11.55 -11.49 3.56
N LEU A 98 11.00 -11.49 4.78
CA LEU A 98 9.74 -10.81 5.07
C LEU A 98 9.86 -9.29 4.94
N LEU A 99 10.96 -8.72 5.42
CA LEU A 99 11.21 -7.28 5.32
C LEU A 99 11.44 -6.83 3.87
N ASP A 100 12.14 -7.61 3.06
CA ASP A 100 12.34 -7.31 1.64
C ASP A 100 11.01 -7.29 0.87
N GLN A 101 10.12 -8.24 1.14
CA GLN A 101 8.77 -8.28 0.56
C GLN A 101 7.88 -7.12 1.03
N SER A 102 8.14 -6.57 2.21
CA SER A 102 7.36 -5.46 2.77
C SER A 102 7.75 -4.09 2.23
N GLN A 103 8.91 -3.97 1.55
CA GLN A 103 9.31 -2.73 0.91
C GLN A 103 8.31 -2.40 -0.20
N PRO A 104 7.60 -1.26 -0.12
CA PRO A 104 6.79 -0.83 -1.25
C PRO A 104 7.76 -0.62 -2.40
N VAL A 105 7.61 -1.42 -3.45
CA VAL A 105 8.13 -1.06 -4.77
C VAL A 105 7.51 0.29 -5.06
N THR A 106 8.28 1.35 -4.79
CA THR A 106 7.97 2.68 -5.27
C THR A 106 8.25 2.60 -6.76
N LYS A 107 7.33 1.96 -7.49
CA LYS A 107 7.24 2.08 -8.94
C LYS A 107 6.79 3.51 -9.13
N ALA A 108 7.76 4.41 -9.12
CA ALA A 108 7.54 5.79 -9.42
C ALA A 108 6.83 5.81 -10.76
N ASN A 109 5.55 6.21 -10.76
CA ASN A 109 4.73 6.36 -11.95
C ASN A 109 5.20 7.61 -12.73
N ASN A 110 6.52 7.76 -12.87
CA ASN A 110 7.23 8.88 -13.47
C ASN A 110 6.98 8.95 -14.98
N GLY A 111 6.40 7.92 -15.59
CA GLY A 111 5.97 7.98 -16.99
C GLY A 111 4.78 8.92 -17.18
N SER A 112 3.73 8.76 -16.39
CA SER A 112 2.51 9.57 -16.52
C SER A 112 2.71 11.01 -16.03
N ALA A 113 3.39 11.18 -14.89
CA ALA A 113 3.65 12.51 -14.34
C ALA A 113 4.60 13.34 -15.21
N ALA A 114 5.59 12.71 -15.87
CA ALA A 114 6.47 13.42 -16.79
C ALA A 114 5.72 13.85 -18.06
N ASP A 115 4.82 13.01 -18.59
CA ASP A 115 4.00 13.33 -19.76
C ASP A 115 3.07 14.52 -19.48
N ASP A 116 2.40 14.52 -18.32
CA ASP A 116 1.54 15.63 -17.88
C ASP A 116 2.31 16.95 -17.69
N VAL A 117 3.53 16.89 -17.15
CA VAL A 117 4.39 18.07 -16.99
C VAL A 117 4.85 18.61 -18.35
N ILE A 118 5.18 17.73 -19.31
CA ILE A 118 5.56 18.13 -20.67
C ILE A 118 4.38 18.80 -21.40
N VAL A 119 3.17 18.25 -21.26
CA VAL A 119 1.95 18.83 -21.84
C VAL A 119 1.62 20.18 -21.20
N ALA A 120 1.74 20.30 -19.88
CA ALA A 120 1.49 21.56 -19.17
C ALA A 120 2.52 22.65 -19.52
N LEU A 121 3.80 22.28 -19.64
CA LEU A 121 4.86 23.19 -20.06
C LEU A 121 4.66 23.65 -21.52
N SER A 122 4.30 22.74 -22.42
CA SER A 122 4.01 23.08 -23.82
C SER A 122 2.88 24.12 -23.90
N ARG A 123 1.77 23.89 -23.19
CA ARG A 123 0.66 24.87 -23.11
C ARG A 123 1.09 26.20 -22.51
N SER A 124 1.92 26.18 -21.47
CA SER A 124 2.40 27.40 -20.82
C SER A 124 3.30 28.23 -21.75
N LEU A 125 4.19 27.58 -22.51
CA LEU A 125 5.04 28.24 -23.50
C LEU A 125 4.26 28.81 -24.69
N GLU A 126 3.18 28.14 -25.11
CA GLU A 126 2.23 28.65 -26.11
C GLU A 126 1.49 29.89 -25.58
N THR A 127 0.99 29.86 -24.34
CA THR A 127 0.33 31.03 -23.72
C THR A 127 1.28 32.19 -23.45
N SER A 128 2.58 31.92 -23.29
CA SER A 128 3.62 32.94 -23.09
C SER A 128 4.17 33.48 -24.41
N GLY A 129 3.71 32.97 -25.56
CA GLY A 129 4.12 33.45 -26.89
C GLY A 129 5.56 33.11 -27.29
N LEU A 130 6.21 32.18 -26.57
CA LEU A 130 7.58 31.74 -26.82
C LEU A 130 7.67 30.72 -27.97
N LEU A 131 6.54 30.10 -28.34
CA LEU A 131 6.40 29.24 -29.51
C LEU A 131 5.21 29.70 -30.35
N LYS A 132 5.42 29.92 -31.66
CA LYS A 132 4.35 30.19 -32.62
C LYS A 132 3.66 28.88 -32.97
N ALA A 133 2.36 28.78 -32.74
CA ALA A 133 1.54 27.70 -33.27
C ALA A 133 1.68 27.66 -34.80
N ALA A 134 2.23 26.55 -35.31
CA ALA A 134 2.20 26.24 -36.73
C ALA A 134 0.72 26.06 -37.11
N LYS A 135 0.16 27.09 -37.73
CA LYS A 135 -1.18 27.11 -38.30
C LYS A 135 -1.17 26.20 -39.53
N ASP A 136 -1.54 24.94 -39.35
CA ASP A 136 -1.89 24.06 -40.46
C ASP A 136 -3.39 24.09 -40.74
N THR A 137 -3.67 24.57 -41.94
CA THR A 137 -4.85 24.50 -42.78
C THR A 137 -5.87 23.40 -42.41
N SER A 138 -7.13 23.80 -42.21
CA SER A 138 -8.29 22.93 -42.41
C SER A 138 -9.22 23.58 -43.44
N PRO A 139 -9.63 22.90 -44.53
CA PRO A 139 -10.85 23.22 -45.24
C PRO A 139 -12.02 22.39 -44.68
N PRO A 140 -13.20 22.97 -44.38
CA PRO A 140 -14.36 22.20 -43.97
C PRO A 140 -15.20 21.73 -45.19
N PRO A 141 -15.81 20.53 -45.15
CA PRO A 141 -16.77 20.07 -46.14
C PRO A 141 -18.21 20.50 -45.79
N GLY A 142 -18.87 21.13 -46.77
CA GLY A 142 -20.27 20.96 -47.20
C GLY A 142 -21.43 21.09 -46.21
N ALA A 143 -22.23 22.15 -46.38
CA ALA A 143 -23.69 22.08 -46.54
C ALA A 143 -24.27 23.39 -47.11
N GLU A 144 -24.89 23.28 -48.31
CA GLU A 144 -25.75 24.21 -49.07
C GLU A 144 -27.05 24.62 -48.32
N PRO A 145 -28.04 25.38 -48.88
CA PRO A 145 -28.15 26.07 -50.20
C PRO A 145 -28.63 27.54 -50.11
N LEU A 146 -28.60 28.29 -51.23
CA LEU A 146 -29.70 29.18 -51.68
C LEU A 146 -29.37 29.85 -53.03
N ALA A 147 -30.22 29.54 -54.02
CA ALA A 147 -30.75 30.37 -55.12
C ALA A 147 -29.84 31.48 -55.70
N GLU A 148 -29.37 31.33 -56.94
CA GLU A 148 -30.09 31.75 -58.18
C GLU A 148 -29.78 33.20 -58.55
N GLU A 149 -28.86 33.40 -59.50
CA GLU A 149 -29.08 34.24 -60.68
C GLU A 149 -27.89 34.11 -61.64
N ILE A 150 -28.15 33.51 -62.80
CA ILE A 150 -27.30 33.63 -64.00
C ILE A 150 -27.91 34.77 -64.81
N PRO A 151 -27.08 35.61 -65.46
CA PRO A 151 -27.18 35.56 -66.91
C PRO A 151 -25.81 35.51 -67.61
N GLU A 152 -25.77 34.61 -68.59
CA GLU A 152 -24.86 34.61 -69.72
C GLU A 152 -24.88 35.96 -70.46
N LEU A 153 -23.71 36.39 -70.94
CA LEU A 153 -23.64 37.11 -72.21
C LEU A 153 -22.29 36.87 -72.93
N MET A 154 -22.26 35.79 -73.72
CA MET A 154 -22.01 35.83 -75.17
C MET A 154 -21.05 36.93 -75.70
N LYS A 155 -19.93 36.51 -76.32
CA LYS A 155 -19.66 36.60 -77.78
C LYS A 155 -18.16 36.50 -78.12
N GLY A 156 -17.84 35.48 -78.92
CA GLY A 156 -17.15 35.63 -80.21
C GLY A 156 -15.72 36.19 -80.29
N SER A 157 -14.75 35.27 -80.35
CA SER A 157 -13.79 35.08 -81.46
C SER A 157 -12.97 36.23 -82.08
N VAL A 158 -11.65 35.97 -82.07
CA VAL A 158 -10.69 35.96 -83.21
C VAL A 158 -10.13 37.31 -83.68
N GLN A 159 -8.81 37.50 -83.50
CA GLN A 159 -7.82 37.32 -84.58
C GLN A 159 -6.43 37.03 -84.03
#